data_AF-A0AAF0B543-F1
#
_entry.id   AF-A0AAF0B543-F1
#
_cell.length_a   1.000
_cell.length_b   1.000
_cell.length_c   1.000
_cell.angle_alpha   90.00
_cell.angle_beta   90.00
_cell.angle_gamma   90.00
#
_symmetry.space_group_name_H-M   'P 1'
#
loop_
_entity.id
_entity.type
_entity.pdbx_description
1 polymer ?
#
loop_
_entity_poly.entity_id
_entity_poly.type
_entity_poly.pdbx_seq_one_letter_code
_entity_poly.pdbx_strand_id
1 'polypeptide(L)'
;MKVAFEKLCMVNYPCLRNCKIDESDPCPKNWILKSNYLGNPDSCLPPDNYNGNCGDQTKFIGIDTNLKERMEYECGIKWSCIDEHPAYIIYDEFCPENWIKNEQHCIAPLDYYGPCSKKKIFGGFTSEIKKAYAEECNIEWPSSNTLVPKSFPKIQALRMRKYNGGAIEPISGEIISNLVI
;
A
#
# COMPACT_ATOMS: atom_id res chain seq x y z
N MET A 1 18.15 -26.03 22.17
CA MET A 1 17.17 -27.12 21.94
C MET A 1 16.52 -27.06 20.57
N LYS A 2 15.95 -25.93 20.12
CA LYS A 2 15.24 -25.82 18.82
C LYS A 2 16.08 -26.26 17.60
N VAL A 3 17.34 -25.80 17.50
CA VAL A 3 18.26 -26.15 16.39
C VAL A 3 18.62 -27.63 16.33
N ALA A 4 18.72 -28.30 17.49
CA ALA A 4 19.05 -29.73 17.53
C ALA A 4 17.86 -30.59 17.06
N PHE A 5 16.64 -30.21 17.46
CA PHE A 5 15.42 -30.86 17.02
C PHE A 5 15.17 -30.69 15.53
N GLU A 6 15.35 -29.48 14.99
CA GLU A 6 15.26 -29.21 13.54
C GLU A 6 16.21 -30.09 12.72
N LYS A 7 17.46 -30.27 13.17
CA LYS A 7 18.42 -31.18 12.52
C LYS A 7 18.05 -32.65 12.66
N LEU A 8 17.59 -33.08 13.84
CA LEU A 8 17.25 -34.48 14.11
C LEU A 8 15.96 -34.92 13.40
N CYS A 9 14.98 -34.02 13.32
CA CYS A 9 13.67 -34.30 12.73
C CYS A 9 13.57 -33.82 11.28
N MET A 10 14.61 -33.19 10.73
CA MET A 10 14.63 -32.62 9.37
C MET A 10 13.47 -31.65 9.10
N VAL A 11 13.03 -30.94 10.14
CA VAL A 11 11.94 -29.96 10.07
C VAL A 11 12.50 -28.56 10.16
N ASN A 12 12.12 -27.67 9.23
CA ASN A 12 12.55 -26.28 9.27
C ASN A 12 11.67 -25.50 10.25
N TYR A 13 12.26 -24.71 11.15
CA TYR A 13 11.53 -23.71 11.94
C TYR A 13 11.84 -22.31 11.41
N PRO A 14 11.35 -21.94 10.21
CA PRO A 14 11.58 -20.61 9.70
C PRO A 14 10.91 -19.63 10.65
N CYS A 15 11.58 -18.51 10.94
CA CYS A 15 10.94 -17.42 11.65
C CYS A 15 9.72 -17.00 10.83
N LEU A 16 8.51 -17.19 11.38
CA LEU A 16 7.27 -16.70 10.78
C LEU A 16 7.31 -15.17 10.59
N ARG A 17 8.13 -14.48 11.41
CA ARG A 17 8.24 -13.03 11.43
C ARG A 17 9.66 -12.58 11.82
N ASN A 18 10.16 -11.54 11.13
CA ASN A 18 11.42 -10.85 11.44
C ASN A 18 11.19 -9.39 11.86
N CYS A 19 9.94 -9.00 12.14
CA CYS A 19 9.52 -7.63 12.44
C CYS A 19 8.59 -7.60 13.66
N LYS A 20 8.32 -6.42 14.21
CA LYS A 20 7.30 -6.22 15.24
C LYS A 20 5.92 -5.98 14.58
N ILE A 21 4.87 -6.64 15.08
CA ILE A 21 3.50 -6.48 14.57
C ILE A 21 3.02 -5.05 14.79
N ASP A 22 2.37 -4.49 13.77
CA ASP A 22 1.58 -3.26 13.92
C ASP A 22 0.30 -3.55 14.71
N GLU A 23 0.23 -2.92 15.89
CA GLU A 23 -0.92 -3.03 16.78
C GLU A 23 -2.07 -2.11 16.36
N SER A 24 -1.83 -1.15 15.47
CA SER A 24 -2.85 -0.22 14.97
C SER A 24 -3.83 -0.87 13.99
N ASP A 25 -3.34 -1.82 13.18
CA ASP A 25 -4.17 -2.58 12.24
C ASP A 25 -4.86 -3.76 12.94
N PRO A 26 -6.21 -3.80 12.99
CA PRO A 26 -6.95 -4.87 13.63
C PRO A 26 -7.07 -6.12 12.76
N CYS A 27 -6.84 -6.01 11.45
CA CYS A 27 -6.98 -7.11 10.50
C CYS A 27 -5.63 -7.66 10.01
N PRO A 28 -5.60 -8.93 9.57
CA PRO A 28 -4.41 -9.48 8.95
C PRO A 28 -4.04 -8.73 7.67
N LYS A 29 -2.78 -8.84 7.24
CA LYS A 29 -2.27 -8.18 6.04
C LYS A 29 -3.09 -8.61 4.82
N ASN A 30 -3.49 -7.64 4.00
CA ASN A 30 -4.33 -7.80 2.80
C ASN A 30 -5.78 -8.27 3.07
N TRP A 31 -6.25 -8.23 4.33
CA TRP A 31 -7.65 -8.48 4.65
C TRP A 31 -8.41 -7.15 4.76
N ILE A 32 -9.67 -7.15 4.37
CA ILE A 32 -10.49 -5.93 4.37
C ILE A 32 -11.19 -5.80 5.71
N LEU A 33 -10.96 -4.69 6.41
CA LEU A 33 -11.69 -4.36 7.63
C LEU A 33 -13.14 -3.97 7.29
N LYS A 34 -14.10 -4.74 7.78
CA LYS A 34 -15.51 -4.36 7.79
C LYS A 34 -15.81 -3.53 9.02
N SER A 35 -16.64 -2.51 8.83
CA SER A 35 -17.24 -1.75 9.90
C SER A 35 -18.75 -1.99 9.96
N ASN A 36 -19.30 -1.87 11.17
CA ASN A 36 -20.74 -1.88 11.36
C ASN A 36 -21.37 -0.54 10.94
N TYR A 37 -22.70 -0.44 11.05
CA TYR A 37 -23.46 0.76 10.71
C TYR A 37 -23.10 2.02 11.53
N LEU A 38 -22.38 1.86 12.64
CA LEU A 38 -21.86 2.95 13.49
C LEU A 38 -20.44 3.38 13.08
N GLY A 39 -19.84 2.72 12.09
CA GLY A 39 -18.46 2.95 11.66
C GLY A 39 -17.40 2.28 12.54
N ASN A 40 -17.79 1.43 13.49
CA ASN A 40 -16.84 0.72 14.34
C ASN A 40 -16.34 -0.56 13.66
N PRO A 41 -15.06 -0.94 13.86
CA PRO A 41 -14.52 -2.23 13.41
C PRO A 41 -15.40 -3.41 13.85
N ASP A 42 -15.77 -4.28 12.91
CA ASP A 42 -16.67 -5.41 13.14
C ASP A 42 -16.00 -6.76 12.85
N SER A 43 -15.47 -6.93 11.64
CA SER A 43 -14.83 -8.17 11.20
C SER A 43 -13.78 -7.94 10.11
N CYS A 44 -13.04 -8.99 9.74
CA CYS A 44 -12.06 -8.94 8.67
C CYS A 44 -12.44 -9.93 7.56
N LEU A 45 -12.50 -9.44 6.33
CA LEU A 45 -12.74 -10.27 5.16
C LEU A 45 -11.42 -10.79 4.57
N PRO A 46 -11.31 -12.11 4.30
CA PRO A 46 -10.19 -12.66 3.58
C PRO A 46 -10.21 -12.24 2.10
N PRO A 47 -9.04 -12.17 1.44
CA PRO A 47 -8.95 -12.01 -0.01
C PRO A 47 -9.40 -13.28 -0.76
N ASP A 48 -9.81 -13.15 -2.02
CA ASP A 48 -10.35 -14.25 -2.84
C ASP A 48 -9.39 -15.45 -3.01
N ASN A 49 -8.08 -15.22 -2.86
CA ASN A 49 -7.05 -16.25 -2.99
C ASN A 49 -6.71 -16.95 -1.66
N TYR A 50 -7.37 -16.59 -0.57
CA TYR A 50 -7.13 -17.21 0.73
C TYR A 50 -7.87 -18.56 0.82
N ASN A 51 -7.09 -19.63 0.94
CA ASN A 51 -7.60 -21.02 1.02
C ASN A 51 -7.56 -21.59 2.45
N GLY A 52 -7.41 -20.74 3.47
CA GLY A 52 -7.37 -21.18 4.86
C GLY A 52 -8.76 -21.32 5.50
N ASN A 53 -8.77 -21.64 6.79
CA ASN A 53 -9.98 -21.97 7.55
C ASN A 53 -10.60 -20.76 8.27
N CYS A 54 -9.95 -19.59 8.24
CA CYS A 54 -10.43 -18.37 8.88
C CYS A 54 -11.23 -17.50 7.89
N GLY A 55 -12.04 -16.59 8.39
CA GLY A 55 -12.85 -15.74 7.52
C GLY A 55 -13.58 -14.64 8.29
N ASP A 56 -14.71 -14.21 7.74
CA ASP A 56 -15.50 -13.10 8.27
C ASP A 56 -15.96 -13.33 9.72
N GLN A 57 -16.30 -14.57 10.06
CA GLN A 57 -16.68 -14.96 11.41
C GLN A 57 -15.52 -15.06 12.41
N THR A 58 -14.27 -15.01 11.95
CA THR A 58 -13.10 -15.12 12.84
C THR A 58 -12.90 -13.82 13.60
N LYS A 59 -12.84 -13.91 14.93
CA LYS A 59 -12.70 -12.75 15.80
C LYS A 59 -11.27 -12.21 15.79
N PHE A 60 -10.99 -11.31 14.86
CA PHE A 60 -9.72 -10.56 14.80
C PHE A 60 -9.78 -9.22 15.54
N ILE A 61 -10.97 -8.64 15.71
CA ILE A 61 -11.11 -7.33 16.33
C ILE A 61 -10.94 -7.42 17.85
N GLY A 62 -10.07 -6.55 18.40
CA GLY A 62 -9.85 -6.42 19.84
C GLY A 62 -9.04 -7.55 20.48
N ILE A 63 -8.27 -8.31 19.69
CA ILE A 63 -7.35 -9.33 20.20
C ILE A 63 -5.99 -8.73 20.55
N ASP A 64 -5.34 -9.31 21.57
CA ASP A 64 -3.99 -8.90 21.96
C ASP A 64 -2.90 -9.50 21.05
N THR A 65 -1.67 -9.03 21.23
CA THR A 65 -0.52 -9.44 20.42
C THR A 65 -0.26 -10.95 20.50
N ASN A 66 -0.36 -11.59 21.68
CA ASN A 66 -0.14 -13.03 21.80
C ASN A 66 -1.19 -13.84 21.02
N LEU A 67 -2.43 -13.37 21.03
CA LEU A 67 -3.51 -14.00 20.26
C LEU A 67 -3.34 -13.75 18.76
N LYS A 68 -2.88 -12.55 18.34
CA LYS A 68 -2.45 -12.30 16.95
C LYS A 68 -1.41 -13.31 16.49
N GLU A 69 -0.38 -13.58 17.30
CA GLU A 69 0.67 -14.55 16.95
C GLU A 69 0.14 -15.98 16.78
N ARG A 70 -0.78 -16.41 17.66
CA ARG A 70 -1.43 -17.72 17.52
C ARG A 70 -2.23 -17.81 16.23
N MET A 71 -2.98 -16.75 15.91
CA MET A 71 -3.81 -16.68 14.72
C MET A 71 -3.01 -16.70 13.42
N GLU A 72 -1.78 -16.16 13.39
CA GLU A 72 -0.89 -16.32 12.22
C GLU A 72 -0.68 -17.79 11.86
N TYR A 73 -0.43 -18.63 12.87
CA TYR A 73 -0.21 -20.05 12.66
C TYR A 73 -1.51 -20.80 12.33
N GLU A 74 -2.56 -20.58 13.12
CA GLU A 74 -3.83 -21.31 12.97
C GLU A 74 -4.53 -21.00 11.65
N CYS A 75 -4.51 -19.73 11.23
CA CYS A 75 -5.13 -19.28 10.00
C CYS A 75 -4.15 -19.27 8.80
N GLY A 76 -2.85 -19.46 9.00
CA GLY A 76 -1.85 -19.30 7.92
C GLY A 76 -1.83 -17.88 7.35
N ILE A 77 -2.00 -16.86 8.20
CA ILE A 77 -2.05 -15.44 7.85
C ILE A 77 -0.78 -14.73 8.33
N LYS A 78 -0.61 -13.47 7.91
CA LYS A 78 0.46 -12.59 8.38
C LYS A 78 -0.14 -11.28 8.85
N TRP A 79 0.40 -10.69 9.92
CA TRP A 79 0.06 -9.31 10.32
C TRP A 79 0.98 -8.30 9.64
N SER A 80 0.50 -7.05 9.50
CA SER A 80 1.32 -5.90 9.09
C SER A 80 2.45 -5.69 10.10
N CYS A 81 3.63 -5.30 9.65
CA CYS A 81 4.74 -4.91 10.52
C CYS A 81 4.69 -3.40 10.81
N ILE A 82 5.14 -2.95 12.00
CA ILE A 82 5.29 -1.51 12.31
C ILE A 82 6.25 -0.82 11.33
N ASP A 83 7.32 -1.52 10.95
CA ASP A 83 8.35 -0.97 10.06
C ASP A 83 8.02 -1.16 8.57
N GLU A 84 6.93 -1.88 8.24
CA GLU A 84 6.41 -1.97 6.88
C GLU A 84 5.68 -0.69 6.53
N HIS A 85 6.44 0.31 6.11
CA HIS A 85 5.88 1.48 5.47
C HIS A 85 5.54 1.12 4.02
N PRO A 86 4.43 1.62 3.46
CA PRO A 86 4.17 1.46 2.04
C PRO A 86 5.37 2.05 1.29
N ALA A 87 6.05 1.21 0.50
CA ALA A 87 7.14 1.66 -0.33
C ALA A 87 6.61 2.77 -1.23
N TYR A 88 7.14 3.99 -1.07
CA TYR A 88 6.68 5.11 -1.87
C TYR A 88 7.25 4.94 -3.27
N ILE A 89 6.37 4.68 -4.24
CA ILE A 89 6.75 4.53 -5.64
C ILE A 89 7.16 5.91 -6.18
N ILE A 90 8.39 6.00 -6.66
CA ILE A 90 9.03 7.20 -7.20
C ILE A 90 8.76 7.25 -8.70
N TYR A 91 7.61 7.80 -9.09
CA TYR A 91 7.27 8.02 -10.49
C TYR A 91 8.04 9.18 -11.14
N ASP A 92 8.83 9.93 -10.37
CA ASP A 92 9.71 10.99 -10.90
C ASP A 92 10.89 10.40 -11.70
N GLU A 93 11.18 9.12 -11.50
CA GLU A 93 12.23 8.42 -12.23
C GLU A 93 11.91 8.32 -13.73
N PHE A 94 12.97 8.32 -14.54
CA PHE A 94 12.82 8.37 -15.99
C PHE A 94 12.40 7.01 -16.56
N CYS A 95 12.94 5.92 -16.01
CA CYS A 95 12.66 4.56 -16.42
C CYS A 95 12.10 3.72 -15.26
N PRO A 96 11.34 2.66 -15.58
CA PRO A 96 10.98 1.62 -14.63
C PRO A 96 12.22 0.99 -13.97
N GLU A 97 12.03 0.35 -12.82
CA GLU A 97 13.05 -0.40 -12.11
C GLU A 97 13.68 -1.44 -13.05
N ASN A 98 15.01 -1.56 -13.03
CA ASN A 98 15.79 -2.45 -13.90
C ASN A 98 15.72 -2.18 -15.42
N TRP A 99 15.10 -1.10 -15.87
CA TRP A 99 15.12 -0.70 -17.28
C TRP A 99 16.28 0.26 -17.57
N ILE A 100 16.97 0.06 -18.69
CA ILE A 100 18.14 0.86 -19.06
C ILE A 100 17.69 2.07 -19.87
N LYS A 101 18.08 3.26 -19.43
CA LYS A 101 17.88 4.50 -20.19
C LYS A 101 18.84 4.53 -21.40
N ASN A 102 18.27 4.64 -22.59
CA ASN A 102 18.98 4.89 -23.83
C ASN A 102 18.36 6.13 -24.52
N GLU A 103 19.02 7.27 -24.39
CA GLU A 103 18.52 8.59 -24.82
C GLU A 103 17.15 8.91 -24.19
N GLN A 104 16.09 8.94 -25.01
CA GLN A 104 14.70 9.16 -24.59
C GLN A 104 13.94 7.86 -24.32
N HIS A 105 14.56 6.71 -24.57
CA HIS A 105 13.93 5.40 -24.43
C HIS A 105 14.37 4.71 -23.14
N CYS A 106 13.49 3.89 -22.61
CA CYS A 106 13.76 2.90 -21.59
C CYS A 106 13.72 1.53 -22.26
N ILE A 107 14.77 0.76 -22.08
CA ILE A 107 14.96 -0.58 -22.64
C ILE A 107 14.77 -1.60 -21.52
N ALA A 108 13.82 -2.50 -21.69
CA ALA A 108 13.53 -3.56 -20.75
C ALA A 108 14.71 -4.56 -20.66
N PRO A 109 14.90 -5.21 -19.51
CA PRO A 109 15.91 -6.24 -19.36
C PRO A 109 15.59 -7.48 -20.21
N LEU A 110 16.58 -8.34 -20.42
CA LEU A 110 16.46 -9.51 -21.31
C LEU A 110 15.37 -10.48 -20.84
N ASP A 111 15.21 -10.61 -19.53
CA ASP A 111 14.26 -11.45 -18.80
C ASP A 111 12.88 -10.81 -18.63
N TYR A 112 12.62 -9.64 -19.21
CA TYR A 112 11.27 -9.11 -19.28
C TYR A 112 10.43 -9.90 -20.30
N TYR A 113 9.46 -10.65 -19.79
CA TYR A 113 8.48 -11.46 -20.54
C TYR A 113 7.05 -10.89 -20.43
N GLY A 114 6.91 -9.64 -19.97
CA GLY A 114 5.61 -8.99 -19.85
C GLY A 114 4.93 -8.70 -21.20
N PRO A 115 3.67 -8.28 -21.18
CA PRO A 115 2.85 -8.15 -22.39
C PRO A 115 3.21 -6.93 -23.27
N CYS A 116 4.09 -6.05 -22.80
CA CYS A 116 4.41 -4.78 -23.46
C CYS A 116 5.76 -4.77 -24.20
N SER A 117 5.99 -3.72 -25.00
CA SER A 117 7.22 -3.55 -25.78
C SER A 117 8.46 -3.38 -24.89
N LYS A 118 9.56 -4.04 -25.27
CA LYS A 118 10.88 -3.91 -24.60
C LYS A 118 11.56 -2.53 -24.76
N LYS A 119 10.95 -1.59 -25.47
CA LYS A 119 11.48 -0.24 -25.70
C LYS A 119 10.32 0.75 -25.66
N LYS A 120 10.37 1.72 -24.74
CA LYS A 120 9.29 2.70 -24.52
C LYS A 120 9.85 4.08 -24.11
N ILE A 121 9.12 5.15 -24.45
CA ILE A 121 9.41 6.51 -23.98
C ILE A 121 8.39 6.85 -22.89
N PHE A 122 8.88 7.30 -21.73
CA PHE A 122 8.07 7.78 -20.60
C PHE A 122 8.20 9.29 -20.37
N GLY A 123 8.96 9.99 -21.21
CA GLY A 123 9.09 11.45 -21.15
C GLY A 123 7.72 12.12 -21.29
N GLY A 124 7.37 12.98 -20.34
CA GLY A 124 6.10 13.71 -20.31
C GLY A 124 4.91 12.92 -19.75
N PHE A 125 5.09 11.67 -19.31
CA PHE A 125 4.01 10.92 -18.67
C PHE A 125 3.84 11.35 -17.21
N THR A 126 2.58 11.51 -16.79
CA THR A 126 2.26 11.78 -15.38
C THR A 126 2.41 10.52 -14.54
N SER A 127 2.43 10.69 -13.21
CA SER A 127 2.47 9.58 -12.24
C SER A 127 1.35 8.56 -12.46
N GLU A 128 0.15 9.03 -12.81
CA GLU A 128 -1.04 8.19 -13.01
C GLU A 128 -0.87 7.32 -14.25
N ILE A 129 -0.33 7.88 -15.33
CA ILE A 129 -0.08 7.14 -16.59
C ILE A 129 1.04 6.12 -16.37
N LYS A 130 2.11 6.51 -15.68
CA LYS A 130 3.20 5.60 -15.32
C LYS A 130 2.73 4.44 -14.45
N LYS A 131 1.82 4.70 -13.51
CA LYS A 131 1.17 3.68 -12.68
C LYS A 131 0.31 2.71 -13.51
N ALA A 132 -0.58 3.23 -14.35
CA ALA A 132 -1.43 2.38 -15.20
C ALA A 132 -0.58 1.49 -16.12
N TYR A 133 0.49 2.04 -16.70
CA TYR A 133 1.42 1.27 -17.52
C TYR A 133 2.16 0.19 -16.72
N ALA A 134 2.50 0.46 -15.46
CA ALA A 134 3.11 -0.53 -14.57
C ALA A 134 2.21 -1.74 -14.34
N GLU A 135 0.93 -1.48 -14.04
CA GLU A 135 -0.10 -2.49 -13.81
C GLU A 135 -0.37 -3.32 -15.09
N GLU A 136 -0.50 -2.66 -16.25
CA GLU A 136 -0.78 -3.35 -17.51
C GLU A 136 0.42 -4.16 -18.03
N CYS A 137 1.64 -3.64 -17.84
CA CYS A 137 2.85 -4.22 -18.41
C CYS A 137 3.62 -5.14 -17.45
N ASN A 138 3.16 -5.33 -16.22
CA ASN A 138 3.89 -6.06 -15.17
C ASN A 138 5.33 -5.55 -15.03
N ILE A 139 5.47 -4.23 -14.88
CA ILE A 139 6.76 -3.59 -14.60
C ILE A 139 6.67 -2.82 -13.29
N GLU A 140 7.80 -2.66 -12.62
CA GLU A 140 7.86 -1.95 -11.35
C GLU A 140 8.58 -0.62 -11.55
N TRP A 141 8.20 0.38 -10.75
CA TRP A 141 8.93 1.65 -10.67
C TRP A 141 9.78 1.67 -9.40
N PRO A 142 10.88 2.44 -9.38
CA PRO A 142 11.73 2.56 -8.21
C PRO A 142 10.90 2.96 -6.98
N SER A 143 11.14 2.33 -5.84
CA SER A 143 10.41 2.61 -4.61
C SER A 143 11.36 2.80 -3.42
N SER A 144 10.96 3.65 -2.47
CA SER A 144 11.73 3.94 -1.27
C SER A 144 10.96 3.58 -0.02
N ASN A 145 11.61 2.82 0.88
CA ASN A 145 11.12 2.55 2.23
C ASN A 145 11.42 3.71 3.19
N THR A 146 12.28 4.65 2.79
CA THR A 146 12.49 5.90 3.50
C THR A 146 11.37 6.84 3.09
N LEU A 147 10.56 7.31 4.06
CA LEU A 147 9.70 8.48 3.89
C LEU A 147 10.58 9.59 3.32
N VAL A 148 10.48 9.86 2.01
CA VAL A 148 11.04 11.10 1.48
C VAL A 148 10.18 12.17 2.14
N PRO A 149 10.71 12.98 3.08
CA PRO A 149 9.94 14.08 3.59
C PRO A 149 9.76 14.98 2.37
N LYS A 150 8.59 14.95 1.75
CA LYS A 150 8.15 16.12 1.00
C LYS A 150 8.13 17.20 2.07
N SER A 151 9.21 17.98 2.12
CA SER A 151 9.27 19.19 2.90
C SER A 151 8.21 20.09 2.31
N PHE A 152 6.97 19.94 2.76
CA PHE A 152 6.02 21.01 2.66
C PHE A 152 6.68 22.15 3.45
N PRO A 153 7.05 23.28 2.81
CA PRO A 153 7.46 24.43 3.59
C PRO A 153 6.33 24.67 4.59
N LYS A 154 6.66 24.71 5.88
CA LYS A 154 5.72 25.10 6.93
C LYS A 154 5.11 26.43 6.49
N ILE A 155 3.90 26.39 5.92
CA ILE A 155 3.17 27.61 5.63
C ILE A 155 2.87 28.20 6.99
N GLN A 156 3.58 29.29 7.26
CA GLN A 156 3.36 30.19 8.37
C GLN A 156 1.86 30.50 8.43
N ALA A 157 1.28 30.31 9.62
CA ALA A 157 -0.05 30.78 10.04
C ALA A 157 -1.06 31.02 8.90
N LEU A 158 -2.00 30.09 8.73
CA LEU A 158 -3.25 30.36 8.01
C LEU A 158 -3.92 31.60 8.65
N ARG A 159 -3.71 32.76 8.02
CA ARG A 159 -4.57 33.92 8.21
C ARG A 159 -5.93 33.49 7.66
N MET A 160 -6.85 33.16 8.55
CA MET A 160 -8.24 32.82 8.24
C MET A 160 -8.81 33.90 7.31
N ARG A 161 -8.83 33.64 6.00
CA ARG A 161 -9.65 34.42 5.08
C ARG A 161 -11.07 33.91 5.27
N LYS A 162 -11.99 34.82 5.59
CA LYS A 162 -13.43 34.54 5.59
C LYS A 162 -13.80 34.05 4.18
N TYR A 163 -14.13 32.78 4.04
CA TYR A 163 -14.74 32.28 2.81
C TYR A 163 -16.25 32.50 2.90
N ASN A 164 -16.81 33.23 1.93
CA ASN A 164 -18.25 33.30 1.75
C ASN A 164 -18.69 32.01 1.03
N GLY A 165 -19.61 31.25 1.63
CA GLY A 165 -20.20 30.06 1.00
C GLY A 165 -21.32 30.44 0.04
N GLY A 166 -21.35 29.80 -1.14
CA GLY A 166 -22.41 29.94 -2.14
C GLY A 166 -22.31 28.82 -3.19
N ALA A 167 -23.35 28.66 -4.01
CA ALA A 167 -23.36 27.63 -5.06
C ALA A 167 -22.29 27.90 -6.12
N ILE A 168 -21.52 26.87 -6.49
CA ILE A 168 -20.39 26.94 -7.41
C ILE A 168 -20.84 26.48 -8.79
N GLU A 169 -20.50 27.23 -9.84
CA GLU A 169 -20.73 26.79 -11.23
C GLU A 169 -19.87 25.58 -11.57
N PRO A 170 -20.43 24.53 -12.21
CA PRO A 170 -19.69 23.30 -12.50
C PRO A 170 -18.56 23.44 -13.53
N ILE A 171 -18.55 24.51 -14.33
CA ILE A 171 -17.63 24.65 -15.49
C ILE A 171 -16.54 25.68 -15.21
N SER A 172 -16.90 26.83 -14.65
CA SER A 172 -15.98 27.94 -14.34
C SER A 172 -15.40 27.84 -12.93
N GLY A 173 -16.09 27.15 -12.01
CA GLY A 173 -15.73 27.13 -10.59
C GLY A 173 -16.03 28.43 -9.85
N GLU A 174 -16.77 29.37 -10.46
CA GLU A 174 -17.15 30.62 -9.82
C GLU A 174 -18.34 30.45 -8.88
N ILE A 175 -18.36 31.19 -7.77
CA ILE A 175 -19.47 31.19 -6.80
C ILE A 175 -20.56 32.15 -7.29
N ILE A 176 -21.76 31.65 -7.57
CA ILE A 176 -22.86 32.40 -8.22
C ILE A 176 -23.64 33.27 -7.23
N SER A 177 -23.61 32.96 -5.94
CA SER A 177 -24.45 33.64 -4.95
C SER A 177 -23.65 34.14 -3.77
N ASN A 178 -23.48 35.46 -3.68
CA ASN A 178 -23.19 36.13 -2.42
C ASN A 178 -24.46 36.07 -1.56
N LEU A 179 -24.39 35.42 -0.39
CA LEU A 179 -25.35 35.68 0.67
C LEU A 179 -25.20 37.16 1.06
N VAL A 180 -26.17 37.99 0.64
CA VAL A 180 -26.37 39.31 1.22
C VAL A 180 -26.94 39.05 2.61
N ILE A 181 -26.27 39.58 3.64
CA ILE A 181 -26.76 39.58 5.03
C ILE A 181 -28.14 40.21 5.09
#